data_AF-A0A1G5QTU6-F1
#
_entry.id   AF-A0A1G5QTU6-F1
#
_cell.length_a   1.000
_cell.length_b   1.000
_cell.length_c   1.000
_cell.angle_alpha   90.00
_cell.angle_beta   90.00
_cell.angle_gamma   90.00
#
_symmetry.space_group_name_H-M   'P 1'
#
loop_
_entity.id
_entity.type
_entity.pdbx_description
1 polymer ?
#
loop_
_entity_poly.entity_id
_entity_poly.type
_entity_poly.pdbx_seq_one_letter_code
_entity_poly.pdbx_strand_id
1 'polypeptide(L)'
;MALVHGFKRSITKAGRAAAYSPAGLEVARAVLATRADSPVRRIIKARGLEGRIRRVASESLPQGVYFAKLTLGNWEAWKGHQFRLLQDGKVVYGNQVEPPARGFPLEYRNIMVTSEDPSRFTIDIDVPYELKIGRGAFTTQQQLAYDERYGVEQHGDVFYSLRGNTKNPKKMLITFPGFGPSTTRISYAVSYLKDLTEVDLQETLMVCFQDRYLVAGSYMMVDNSGRPLDSRVGGAIEGLRSRFNIDAQEMLFFGASKGGSIAIHYAENYPRAALLLAVPQMNLPYYFNKPFFRDNLLQNPALREVEQPEERLRRYLAEGRRIDYFYTNSDELSNHSLIELASDIPNLSKYRIHGGHSDVARSALPAMLCILRSFLSGPIDKEFACEELRTFRYDQSVQVQVRIDAEASMVAGANWFVAGSSGRTRFLQLMTEHSYHFVKYTAGEQSLCPAYDPIDQLSEVIALTPGGTTWTAALPAAVKPGTRVLKKSLSFQPLTLETETTQEYAILDGDTLARFRYDCRALAGDGDTMEIHFAATTDSVTAEIPDSSSRTAFKAVVQPLDGWALADIAALRFVIAAGVRRLLLVIDADADPEAVEVLSAIDWEDASVVQAASKEVLAGAGHH
;
A
#
# COMPACT_ATOMS: atom_id res chain seq x y z
N MET A 1 -30.85 -47.69 7.57
CA MET A 1 -29.91 -46.62 7.97
C MET A 1 -29.75 -45.49 6.93
N ALA A 2 -29.82 -45.75 5.61
CA ALA A 2 -29.69 -44.74 4.56
C ALA A 2 -30.75 -43.61 4.61
N LEU A 3 -32.02 -43.93 4.91
CA LEU A 3 -33.12 -42.96 5.07
C LEU A 3 -32.90 -41.98 6.25
N VAL A 4 -32.39 -42.47 7.38
CA VAL A 4 -32.07 -41.63 8.56
C VAL A 4 -30.86 -40.73 8.29
N HIS A 5 -29.88 -41.21 7.51
CA HIS A 5 -28.76 -40.39 7.05
C HIS A 5 -29.19 -39.33 6.03
N GLY A 6 -30.09 -39.66 5.10
CA GLY A 6 -30.67 -38.71 4.14
C GLY A 6 -31.51 -37.62 4.81
N PHE A 7 -32.35 -37.99 5.79
CA PHE A 7 -33.17 -37.05 6.55
C PHE A 7 -32.34 -36.12 7.46
N LYS A 8 -31.35 -36.67 8.18
CA LYS A 8 -30.38 -35.86 8.96
C LYS A 8 -29.57 -34.92 8.06
N ARG A 9 -29.14 -35.37 6.87
CA ARG A 9 -28.45 -34.52 5.88
C ARG A 9 -29.36 -33.39 5.36
N SER A 10 -30.62 -33.68 5.09
CA SER A 10 -31.61 -32.69 4.63
C SER A 10 -31.90 -31.61 5.69
N ILE A 11 -32.15 -32.02 6.95
CA ILE A 11 -32.33 -31.10 8.08
C ILE A 11 -31.08 -30.25 8.32
N THR A 12 -29.89 -30.85 8.21
CA THR A 12 -28.63 -30.12 8.35
C THR A 12 -28.42 -29.13 7.19
N LYS A 13 -28.85 -29.47 5.97
CA LYS A 13 -28.76 -28.58 4.79
C LYS A 13 -29.75 -27.42 4.92
N ALA A 14 -31.00 -27.68 5.29
CA ALA A 14 -32.03 -26.66 5.53
C ALA A 14 -31.64 -25.72 6.70
N GLY A 15 -31.16 -26.28 7.81
CA GLY A 15 -30.67 -25.49 8.95
C GLY A 15 -29.46 -24.61 8.61
N ARG A 16 -28.54 -25.10 7.77
CA ARG A 16 -27.43 -24.29 7.25
C ARG A 16 -27.93 -23.19 6.31
N ALA A 17 -28.86 -23.51 5.40
CA ALA A 17 -29.45 -22.51 4.50
C ALA A 17 -30.16 -21.39 5.28
N ALA A 18 -30.91 -21.75 6.33
CA ALA A 18 -31.54 -20.78 7.22
C ALA A 18 -30.52 -19.95 8.01
N ALA A 19 -29.45 -20.58 8.53
CA ALA A 19 -28.41 -19.86 9.28
C ALA A 19 -27.70 -18.81 8.42
N TYR A 20 -27.39 -19.12 7.15
CA TYR A 20 -26.74 -18.19 6.22
C TYR A 20 -27.73 -17.37 5.37
N SER A 21 -29.01 -17.34 5.75
CA SER A 21 -30.00 -16.42 5.15
C SER A 21 -29.82 -15.00 5.70
N PRO A 22 -30.34 -13.95 5.02
CA PRO A 22 -30.33 -12.58 5.55
C PRO A 22 -30.84 -12.47 7.00
N ALA A 23 -31.94 -13.15 7.33
CA ALA A 23 -32.49 -13.18 8.69
C ALA A 23 -31.55 -13.90 9.69
N GLY A 24 -30.92 -15.01 9.28
CA GLY A 24 -29.97 -15.73 10.13
C GLY A 24 -28.70 -14.91 10.42
N LEU A 25 -28.22 -14.18 9.41
CA LEU A 25 -27.13 -13.20 9.52
C LEU A 25 -27.47 -12.08 10.50
N GLU A 26 -28.64 -11.46 10.37
CA GLU A 26 -29.11 -10.40 11.26
C GLU A 26 -29.21 -10.87 12.72
N VAL A 27 -29.78 -12.05 12.95
CA VAL A 27 -29.85 -12.64 14.30
C VAL A 27 -28.45 -12.88 14.87
N ALA A 28 -27.53 -13.43 14.07
CA ALA A 28 -26.16 -13.66 14.51
C ALA A 28 -25.44 -12.35 14.84
N ARG A 29 -25.64 -11.30 14.03
CA ARG A 29 -25.08 -9.96 14.26
C ARG A 29 -25.68 -9.29 15.49
N ALA A 30 -27.00 -9.36 15.67
CA ALA A 30 -27.68 -8.81 16.85
C ALA A 30 -27.16 -9.46 18.14
N VAL A 31 -26.98 -10.79 18.13
CA VAL A 31 -26.38 -11.52 19.24
C VAL A 31 -24.96 -11.02 19.53
N LEU A 32 -24.14 -10.81 18.50
CA LEU A 32 -22.77 -10.32 18.67
C LEU A 32 -22.69 -8.84 19.10
N ALA A 33 -23.67 -8.02 18.73
CA ALA A 33 -23.77 -6.62 19.15
C ALA A 33 -24.15 -6.44 20.63
N THR A 34 -24.68 -7.48 21.29
CA THR A 34 -24.94 -7.41 22.74
C THR A 34 -23.63 -7.35 23.54
N ARG A 35 -23.68 -6.73 24.73
CA ARG A 35 -22.52 -6.66 25.63
C ARG A 35 -21.96 -8.05 25.92
N ALA A 36 -20.64 -8.17 26.03
CA ALA A 36 -19.95 -9.45 26.22
C ALA A 36 -20.38 -10.20 27.50
N ASP A 37 -20.84 -9.48 28.53
CA ASP A 37 -21.34 -10.01 29.80
C ASP A 37 -22.85 -10.39 29.79
N SER A 38 -23.53 -10.18 28.66
CA SER A 38 -24.96 -10.50 28.52
C SER A 38 -25.23 -12.00 28.75
N PRO A 39 -26.42 -12.38 29.27
CA PRO A 39 -26.78 -13.78 29.48
C PRO A 39 -26.69 -14.63 28.19
N VAL A 40 -27.08 -14.04 27.06
CA VAL A 40 -27.03 -14.70 25.75
C VAL A 40 -25.59 -14.99 25.32
N ARG A 41 -24.68 -14.00 25.43
CA ARG A 41 -23.24 -14.19 25.13
C ARG A 41 -22.59 -15.23 26.03
N ARG A 42 -22.93 -15.24 27.33
CA ARG A 42 -22.44 -16.26 28.29
C ARG A 42 -22.87 -17.68 27.92
N ILE A 43 -24.14 -17.89 27.54
CA ILE A 43 -24.64 -19.21 27.13
C ILE A 43 -23.94 -19.68 25.84
N ILE A 44 -23.78 -18.78 24.86
CA ILE A 44 -23.09 -19.06 23.60
C ILE A 44 -21.65 -19.49 23.84
N LYS A 45 -20.93 -18.73 24.69
CA LYS A 45 -19.53 -19.03 25.03
C LYS A 45 -19.42 -20.35 25.79
N ALA A 46 -20.28 -20.59 26.79
CA ALA A 46 -20.32 -21.84 27.54
C ALA A 46 -20.58 -23.08 26.66
N ARG A 47 -21.31 -22.92 25.55
CA ARG A 47 -21.57 -23.99 24.57
C ARG A 47 -20.53 -24.08 23.46
N GLY A 48 -19.48 -23.25 23.47
CA GLY A 48 -18.46 -23.21 22.41
C GLY A 48 -19.01 -22.80 21.04
N LEU A 49 -20.13 -22.07 20.99
CA LEU A 49 -20.81 -21.70 19.75
C LEU A 49 -20.34 -20.36 19.19
N GLU A 50 -19.53 -19.60 19.92
CA GLU A 50 -19.12 -18.25 19.54
C GLU A 50 -18.46 -18.20 18.15
N GLY A 51 -17.51 -19.10 17.87
CA GLY A 51 -16.86 -19.17 16.55
C GLY A 51 -17.83 -19.51 15.42
N ARG A 52 -18.88 -20.30 15.68
CA ARG A 52 -19.91 -20.61 14.68
C ARG A 52 -20.81 -19.41 14.42
N ILE A 53 -21.18 -18.67 15.46
CA ILE A 53 -22.00 -17.47 15.34
C ILE A 53 -21.22 -16.36 14.64
N ARG A 54 -19.95 -16.14 14.97
CA ARG A 54 -19.07 -15.20 14.23
C ARG A 54 -18.93 -15.57 12.75
N ARG A 55 -18.84 -16.87 12.45
CA ARG A 55 -18.82 -17.35 11.06
C ARG A 55 -20.15 -17.12 10.33
N VAL A 56 -21.28 -17.24 11.02
CA VAL A 56 -22.59 -16.93 10.43
C VAL A 56 -22.76 -15.43 10.26
N ALA A 57 -22.36 -14.64 11.26
CA ALA A 57 -22.43 -13.19 11.27
C ALA A 57 -21.43 -12.51 10.33
N SER A 58 -20.56 -13.28 9.66
CA SER A 58 -19.63 -12.76 8.67
C SER A 58 -20.37 -12.12 7.50
N GLU A 59 -19.62 -11.72 6.49
CA GLU A 59 -20.18 -11.17 5.27
C GLU A 59 -21.24 -12.08 4.62
N SER A 60 -22.27 -11.46 4.04
CA SER A 60 -23.25 -12.13 3.19
C SER A 60 -22.73 -12.23 1.75
N LEU A 61 -22.75 -13.43 1.18
CA LEU A 61 -22.39 -13.62 -0.23
C LEU A 61 -23.62 -13.52 -1.14
N PRO A 62 -23.44 -13.08 -2.41
CA PRO A 62 -24.48 -13.20 -3.42
C PRO A 62 -24.95 -14.66 -3.58
N GLN A 63 -26.20 -14.84 -4.02
CA GLN A 63 -26.73 -16.17 -4.28
C GLN A 63 -25.89 -16.90 -5.34
N GLY A 64 -25.52 -18.15 -5.04
CA GLY A 64 -24.68 -18.97 -5.93
C GLY A 64 -23.18 -18.72 -5.77
N VAL A 65 -22.77 -17.84 -4.85
CA VAL A 65 -21.37 -17.59 -4.54
C VAL A 65 -21.00 -18.24 -3.20
N TYR A 66 -19.79 -18.79 -3.14
CA TYR A 66 -19.28 -19.55 -2.01
C TYR A 66 -17.85 -19.14 -1.67
N PHE A 67 -17.44 -19.44 -0.45
CA PHE A 67 -16.04 -19.39 -0.06
C PHE A 67 -15.38 -20.74 -0.35
N ALA A 68 -14.16 -20.70 -0.88
CA ALA A 68 -13.28 -21.84 -0.98
C ALA A 68 -12.04 -21.67 -0.08
N LYS A 69 -11.54 -22.81 0.40
CA LYS A 69 -10.24 -22.97 1.04
C LYS A 69 -9.44 -23.99 0.26
N LEU A 70 -8.29 -23.55 -0.23
CA LEU A 70 -7.31 -24.38 -0.92
C LEU A 70 -6.14 -24.68 0.03
N THR A 71 -5.82 -25.95 0.21
CA THR A 71 -4.63 -26.41 0.93
C THR A 71 -3.68 -27.08 -0.07
N LEU A 72 -2.43 -26.61 -0.15
CA LEU A 72 -1.39 -27.27 -0.95
C LEU A 72 -0.57 -28.21 -0.08
N GLY A 73 -0.45 -29.47 -0.50
CA GLY A 73 0.44 -30.46 0.08
C GLY A 73 1.81 -30.45 -0.58
N ASN A 74 2.84 -30.91 0.14
CA ASN A 74 4.23 -30.96 -0.36
C ASN A 74 4.70 -29.64 -1.00
N TRP A 75 4.28 -28.50 -0.42
CA TRP A 75 4.49 -27.18 -1.00
C TRP A 75 5.98 -26.80 -1.10
N GLU A 76 6.83 -27.41 -0.28
CA GLU A 76 8.27 -27.17 -0.24
C GLU A 76 8.92 -27.44 -1.62
N ALA A 77 8.48 -28.47 -2.33
CA ALA A 77 8.97 -28.82 -3.67
C ALA A 77 8.54 -27.81 -4.75
N TRP A 78 7.48 -27.05 -4.48
CA TRP A 78 6.87 -26.12 -5.42
C TRP A 78 7.14 -24.65 -5.05
N LYS A 79 7.94 -24.39 -4.00
CA LYS A 79 8.22 -23.04 -3.52
C LYS A 79 8.68 -22.13 -4.67
N GLY A 80 8.06 -20.96 -4.79
CA GLY A 80 8.37 -19.98 -5.83
C GLY A 80 7.70 -20.23 -7.19
N HIS A 81 7.02 -21.37 -7.40
CA HIS A 81 6.24 -21.59 -8.61
C HIS A 81 4.93 -20.82 -8.54
N GLN A 82 4.47 -20.33 -9.70
CA GLN A 82 3.12 -19.79 -9.85
C GLN A 82 2.12 -20.94 -9.95
N PHE A 83 0.90 -20.73 -9.46
CA PHE A 83 -0.22 -21.62 -9.66
C PHE A 83 -1.52 -20.82 -9.84
N ARG A 84 -2.46 -21.42 -10.54
CA ARG A 84 -3.83 -20.92 -10.75
C ARG A 84 -4.82 -22.02 -10.40
N LEU A 85 -5.79 -21.67 -9.57
CA LEU A 85 -7.01 -22.44 -9.35
C LEU A 85 -7.99 -22.09 -10.46
N LEU A 86 -8.37 -23.10 -11.23
CA LEU A 86 -9.31 -23.00 -12.34
C LEU A 86 -10.67 -23.55 -11.92
N GLN A 87 -11.75 -22.87 -12.26
CA GLN A 87 -13.11 -23.40 -12.22
C GLN A 87 -13.62 -23.53 -13.66
N ASP A 88 -13.88 -24.77 -14.11
CA ASP A 88 -14.28 -25.05 -15.50
C ASP A 88 -13.34 -24.39 -16.54
N GLY A 89 -12.02 -24.44 -16.28
CA GLY A 89 -10.99 -23.85 -17.14
C GLY A 89 -10.77 -22.34 -16.98
N LYS A 90 -11.56 -21.64 -16.15
CA LYS A 90 -11.38 -20.20 -15.88
C LYS A 90 -10.64 -19.96 -14.58
N VAL A 91 -9.65 -19.06 -14.58
CA VAL A 91 -8.94 -18.65 -13.37
C VAL A 91 -9.91 -18.00 -12.39
N VAL A 92 -10.00 -18.54 -11.18
CA VAL A 92 -10.75 -17.96 -10.05
C VAL A 92 -9.84 -17.44 -8.94
N TYR A 93 -8.59 -17.89 -8.93
CA TYR A 93 -7.54 -17.43 -8.03
C TYR A 93 -6.18 -17.89 -8.55
N GLY A 94 -5.15 -17.07 -8.42
CA GLY A 94 -3.77 -17.49 -8.61
C GLY A 94 -2.83 -16.84 -7.61
N ASN A 95 -1.69 -17.48 -7.41
CA ASN A 95 -0.65 -17.00 -6.51
C ASN A 95 0.69 -17.70 -6.79
N GLN A 96 1.76 -17.18 -6.19
CA GLN A 96 3.02 -17.89 -6.00
C GLN A 96 2.94 -18.78 -4.75
N VAL A 97 3.55 -19.97 -4.83
CA VAL A 97 3.69 -20.87 -3.67
C VAL A 97 4.67 -20.27 -2.67
N GLU A 98 4.13 -19.60 -1.65
CA GLU A 98 4.86 -18.99 -0.56
C GLU A 98 4.98 -19.92 0.65
N PRO A 99 6.09 -19.89 1.39
CA PRO A 99 6.19 -20.65 2.64
C PRO A 99 5.15 -20.18 3.66
N PRO A 100 4.40 -21.11 4.30
CA PRO A 100 3.56 -20.78 5.44
C PRO A 100 4.41 -20.41 6.67
N ALA A 101 3.77 -19.86 7.70
CA ALA A 101 4.41 -19.76 9.01
C ALA A 101 4.93 -21.14 9.46
N ARG A 102 6.01 -21.13 10.25
CA ARG A 102 6.64 -22.34 10.76
C ARG A 102 5.62 -23.21 11.50
N GLY A 103 5.45 -24.46 11.05
CA GLY A 103 4.55 -25.44 11.66
C GLY A 103 3.10 -25.41 11.14
N PHE A 104 2.83 -24.69 10.04
CA PHE A 104 1.49 -24.56 9.48
C PHE A 104 1.37 -25.16 8.06
N PRO A 105 0.19 -25.69 7.69
CA PRO A 105 -0.06 -26.06 6.29
C PRO A 105 -0.18 -24.81 5.40
N LEU A 106 0.20 -24.94 4.13
CA LEU A 106 0.01 -23.90 3.13
C LEU A 106 -1.47 -23.82 2.73
N GLU A 107 -2.19 -22.85 3.29
CA GLU A 107 -3.64 -22.70 3.09
C GLU A 107 -4.01 -21.29 2.61
N TYR A 108 -4.71 -21.24 1.48
CA TYR A 108 -5.35 -20.05 0.92
C TYR A 108 -6.86 -20.11 1.24
N ARG A 109 -7.43 -19.03 1.78
CA ARG A 109 -8.79 -19.05 2.37
C ARG A 109 -9.64 -17.92 1.84
N ASN A 110 -10.94 -18.18 1.72
CA ASN A 110 -11.94 -17.20 1.25
C ASN A 110 -11.71 -16.79 -0.20
N ILE A 111 -11.28 -17.75 -1.02
CA ILE A 111 -11.35 -17.62 -2.47
C ILE A 111 -12.82 -17.62 -2.86
N MET A 112 -13.22 -16.70 -3.74
CA MET A 112 -14.60 -16.58 -4.18
C MET A 112 -14.85 -17.51 -5.37
N VAL A 113 -15.84 -18.40 -5.24
CA VAL A 113 -16.16 -19.40 -6.27
C VAL A 113 -17.67 -19.49 -6.51
N THR A 114 -18.08 -19.96 -7.68
CA THR A 114 -19.50 -20.01 -8.10
C THR A 114 -20.09 -21.41 -8.07
N SER A 115 -19.34 -22.40 -7.58
CA SER A 115 -19.81 -23.78 -7.42
C SER A 115 -19.47 -24.32 -6.03
N GLU A 116 -20.36 -25.15 -5.49
CA GLU A 116 -20.12 -25.93 -4.26
C GLU A 116 -19.51 -27.32 -4.53
N ASP A 117 -19.28 -27.68 -5.79
CA ASP A 117 -18.76 -28.97 -6.24
C ASP A 117 -17.24 -28.90 -6.51
N PRO A 118 -16.38 -29.51 -5.66
CA PRO A 118 -14.93 -29.49 -5.84
C PRO A 118 -14.43 -30.13 -7.14
N SER A 119 -15.21 -31.00 -7.78
CA SER A 119 -14.79 -31.70 -9.02
C SER A 119 -14.69 -30.79 -10.23
N ARG A 120 -15.29 -29.58 -10.16
CA ARG A 120 -15.20 -28.55 -11.20
C ARG A 120 -13.91 -27.73 -11.14
N PHE A 121 -13.04 -28.03 -10.19
CA PHE A 121 -11.85 -27.24 -9.91
C PHE A 121 -10.57 -28.04 -10.12
N THR A 122 -9.61 -27.41 -10.77
CA THR A 122 -8.26 -27.95 -11.01
C THR A 122 -7.20 -26.90 -10.66
N ILE A 123 -5.97 -27.36 -10.43
CA ILE A 123 -4.78 -26.50 -10.34
C ILE A 123 -3.94 -26.77 -11.59
N ASP A 124 -3.32 -25.73 -12.14
CA ASP A 124 -2.49 -25.78 -13.35
C ASP A 124 -1.05 -26.25 -13.13
N ILE A 125 -0.71 -26.63 -11.89
CA ILE A 125 0.55 -27.29 -11.52
C ILE A 125 0.24 -28.65 -10.86
N ASP A 126 1.18 -29.59 -10.97
CA ASP A 126 1.03 -30.97 -10.45
C ASP A 126 1.30 -31.08 -8.94
N VAL A 127 0.71 -30.18 -8.16
CA VAL A 127 0.81 -30.16 -6.70
C VAL A 127 -0.36 -30.93 -6.08
N PRO A 128 -0.14 -31.81 -5.09
CA PRO A 128 -1.24 -32.39 -4.33
C PRO A 128 -2.02 -31.29 -3.60
N TYR A 129 -3.36 -31.29 -3.69
CA TYR A 129 -4.17 -30.26 -3.03
C TYR A 129 -5.47 -30.79 -2.42
N GLU A 130 -6.00 -30.05 -1.45
CA GLU A 130 -7.34 -30.24 -0.87
C GLU A 130 -8.16 -28.96 -1.07
N LEU A 131 -9.37 -29.08 -1.62
CA LEU A 131 -10.30 -27.97 -1.78
C LEU A 131 -11.55 -28.16 -0.92
N LYS A 132 -11.84 -27.19 -0.04
CA LYS A 132 -13.08 -27.14 0.77
C LYS A 132 -13.92 -25.95 0.37
N ILE A 133 -15.20 -26.17 0.11
CA ILE A 133 -16.12 -25.12 -0.29
C ILE A 133 -17.26 -25.00 0.74
N GLY A 134 -17.67 -23.77 1.06
CA GLY A 134 -18.70 -23.52 2.05
C GLY A 134 -19.31 -22.13 1.98
N ARG A 135 -20.44 -21.95 2.67
CA ARG A 135 -21.24 -20.70 2.66
C ARG A 135 -20.75 -19.61 3.60
N GLY A 136 -19.92 -19.96 4.58
CA GLY A 136 -19.37 -19.00 5.55
C GLY A 136 -17.86 -18.94 5.45
N ALA A 137 -17.29 -17.76 5.71
CA ALA A 137 -15.86 -17.51 5.62
C ALA A 137 -15.05 -18.53 6.45
N PHE A 138 -13.92 -18.98 5.92
CA PHE A 138 -12.99 -19.88 6.59
C PHE A 138 -12.06 -19.11 7.52
N THR A 139 -12.10 -19.43 8.81
CA THR A 139 -11.19 -18.88 9.83
C THR A 139 -10.26 -19.98 10.36
N THR A 140 -9.18 -19.58 11.03
CA THR A 140 -8.21 -20.49 11.66
C THR A 140 -8.39 -20.48 13.19
N GLN A 141 -7.96 -21.54 13.86
CA GLN A 141 -7.95 -21.56 15.33
C GLN A 141 -7.04 -20.48 15.91
N GLN A 142 -5.99 -20.11 15.18
CA GLN A 142 -5.03 -19.09 15.56
C GLN A 142 -5.64 -17.69 15.46
N GLN A 143 -6.46 -17.43 14.43
CA GLN A 143 -7.24 -16.20 14.37
C GLN A 143 -8.22 -16.13 15.54
N LEU A 144 -8.91 -17.23 15.86
CA LEU A 144 -9.82 -17.25 17.01
C LEU A 144 -9.09 -17.03 18.35
N ALA A 145 -7.92 -17.64 18.53
CA ALA A 145 -7.09 -17.44 19.72
C ALA A 145 -6.53 -16.01 19.79
N TYR A 146 -6.17 -15.42 18.66
CA TYR A 146 -5.77 -14.02 18.56
C TYR A 146 -6.93 -13.09 18.93
N ASP A 147 -8.13 -13.34 18.37
CA ASP A 147 -9.33 -12.57 18.65
C ASP A 147 -9.68 -12.56 20.12
N GLU A 148 -9.59 -13.72 20.78
CA GLU A 148 -9.80 -13.83 22.22
C GLU A 148 -8.70 -13.11 23.01
N ARG A 149 -7.43 -13.31 22.65
CA ARG A 149 -6.28 -12.69 23.35
C ARG A 149 -6.32 -11.16 23.32
N TYR A 150 -6.72 -10.58 22.19
CA TYR A 150 -6.70 -9.13 21.97
C TYR A 150 -8.08 -8.48 22.01
N GLY A 151 -9.12 -9.23 22.40
CA GLY A 151 -10.48 -8.71 22.56
C GLY A 151 -11.05 -8.15 21.25
N VAL A 152 -10.86 -8.85 20.13
CA VAL A 152 -11.33 -8.37 18.82
C VAL A 152 -12.85 -8.38 18.76
N GLU A 153 -13.38 -7.18 18.55
CA GLU A 153 -14.79 -6.91 18.37
C GLU A 153 -15.17 -7.07 16.89
N GLN A 154 -16.44 -7.39 16.67
CA GLN A 154 -17.03 -7.44 15.34
C GLN A 154 -18.25 -6.51 15.33
N HIS A 155 -18.17 -5.45 14.54
CA HIS A 155 -19.27 -4.51 14.30
C HIS A 155 -19.77 -4.72 12.87
N GLY A 156 -20.87 -5.46 12.72
CA GLY A 156 -21.29 -5.93 11.40
C GLY A 156 -20.30 -6.94 10.83
N ASP A 157 -19.64 -6.58 9.74
CA ASP A 157 -18.52 -7.32 9.11
C ASP A 157 -17.16 -6.62 9.28
N VAL A 158 -17.11 -5.52 10.05
CA VAL A 158 -15.87 -4.82 10.39
C VAL A 158 -15.29 -5.41 11.68
N PHE A 159 -13.97 -5.61 11.69
CA PHE A 159 -13.24 -6.20 12.82
C PHE A 159 -12.19 -5.22 13.34
N TYR A 160 -12.19 -4.98 14.65
CA TYR A 160 -11.19 -4.15 15.31
C TYR A 160 -10.99 -4.54 16.77
N SER A 161 -9.88 -4.15 17.37
CA SER A 161 -9.66 -4.20 18.82
C SER A 161 -9.42 -2.80 19.38
N LEU A 162 -9.80 -2.60 20.64
CA LEU A 162 -9.62 -1.34 21.36
C LEU A 162 -8.52 -1.51 22.43
N ARG A 163 -7.63 -0.53 22.54
CA ARG A 163 -6.56 -0.48 23.55
C ARG A 163 -6.47 0.93 24.17
N GLY A 164 -5.89 1.03 25.36
CA GLY A 164 -5.72 2.30 26.08
C GLY A 164 -6.97 2.68 26.86
N ASN A 165 -7.31 3.96 26.85
CA ASN A 165 -8.46 4.47 27.58
C ASN A 165 -9.77 4.24 26.83
N THR A 166 -10.48 3.16 27.19
CA THR A 166 -11.78 2.79 26.61
C THR A 166 -12.99 3.37 27.36
N LYS A 167 -12.75 4.24 28.35
CA LYS A 167 -13.80 4.83 29.21
C LYS A 167 -14.04 6.30 28.91
N ASN A 168 -12.97 7.11 28.94
CA ASN A 168 -13.03 8.56 28.73
C ASN A 168 -11.74 9.06 28.04
N PRO A 169 -11.45 8.60 26.81
CA PRO A 169 -10.32 9.07 26.02
C PRO A 169 -10.51 10.53 25.59
N LYS A 170 -9.40 11.26 25.47
CA LYS A 170 -9.35 12.60 24.87
C LYS A 170 -8.89 12.57 23.41
N LYS A 171 -8.08 11.56 23.06
CA LYS A 171 -7.48 11.38 21.73
C LYS A 171 -7.86 10.04 21.14
N MET A 172 -7.77 9.93 19.82
CA MET A 172 -7.94 8.67 19.11
C MET A 172 -6.74 8.40 18.20
N LEU A 173 -6.13 7.22 18.36
CA LEU A 173 -5.09 6.69 17.48
C LEU A 173 -5.69 5.55 16.67
N ILE A 174 -5.76 5.70 15.35
CA ILE A 174 -6.34 4.70 14.45
C ILE A 174 -5.20 4.04 13.67
N THR A 175 -5.19 2.71 13.66
CA THR A 175 -4.20 1.94 12.90
C THR A 175 -4.82 0.80 12.11
N PHE A 176 -4.16 0.48 10.98
CA PHE A 176 -4.58 -0.53 10.02
C PHE A 176 -3.46 -1.55 9.81
N PRO A 177 -3.79 -2.82 9.49
CA PRO A 177 -2.80 -3.87 9.39
C PRO A 177 -1.91 -3.67 8.17
N GLY A 178 -0.63 -4.01 8.31
CA GLY A 178 0.29 -4.16 7.18
C GLY A 178 0.00 -5.45 6.40
N PHE A 179 0.81 -5.70 5.37
CA PHE A 179 0.74 -6.96 4.62
C PHE A 179 1.33 -8.11 5.45
N GLY A 180 0.55 -9.18 5.66
CA GLY A 180 1.07 -10.46 6.17
C GLY A 180 1.14 -11.48 5.02
N PRO A 181 1.94 -12.56 5.15
CA PRO A 181 1.88 -13.67 4.18
C PRO A 181 0.44 -14.11 3.94
N SER A 182 0.06 -14.38 2.69
CA SER A 182 -1.31 -14.88 2.33
C SER A 182 -1.74 -16.10 3.14
N THR A 183 -0.75 -16.82 3.65
CA THR A 183 -0.85 -18.09 4.35
C THR A 183 -1.08 -17.91 5.86
N THR A 184 -0.73 -16.74 6.42
CA THR A 184 -0.83 -16.41 7.85
C THR A 184 -1.94 -15.38 8.08
N ARG A 185 -3.15 -15.84 8.39
CA ARG A 185 -4.30 -14.92 8.47
C ARG A 185 -4.38 -14.08 9.74
N ILE A 186 -3.41 -14.12 10.65
CA ILE A 186 -3.43 -13.18 11.78
C ILE A 186 -3.10 -11.78 11.24
N SER A 187 -4.13 -10.99 10.99
CA SER A 187 -4.02 -9.56 10.70
C SER A 187 -3.60 -8.86 11.99
N TYR A 188 -2.29 -8.87 12.27
CA TYR A 188 -1.72 -8.17 13.41
C TYR A 188 -1.91 -6.67 13.22
N ALA A 189 -2.35 -6.00 14.29
CA ALA A 189 -2.12 -4.57 14.42
C ALA A 189 -0.62 -4.31 14.26
N VAL A 190 -0.27 -3.24 13.55
CA VAL A 190 1.09 -2.90 13.17
C VAL A 190 2.06 -3.14 14.33
N SER A 191 3.04 -4.05 14.15
CA SER A 191 3.96 -4.47 15.22
C SER A 191 4.70 -3.29 15.86
N TYR A 192 4.88 -2.21 15.11
CA TYR A 192 5.51 -0.96 15.53
C TYR A 192 4.82 -0.27 16.71
N LEU A 193 3.52 -0.52 16.94
CA LEU A 193 2.79 0.10 18.06
C LEU A 193 2.79 -0.73 19.35
N LYS A 194 3.45 -1.89 19.36
CA LYS A 194 3.59 -2.70 20.59
C LYS A 194 4.39 -1.99 21.67
N ASP A 195 5.27 -1.06 21.27
CA ASP A 195 6.15 -0.31 22.17
C ASP A 195 5.46 0.88 22.84
N LEU A 196 4.23 1.21 22.42
CA LEU A 196 3.37 2.11 23.19
C LEU A 196 2.85 1.36 24.42
N THR A 197 3.06 1.93 25.60
CA THR A 197 2.68 1.37 26.90
C THR A 197 1.27 1.82 27.31
N GLU A 198 0.72 1.24 28.38
CA GLU A 198 -0.54 1.73 28.96
C GLU A 198 -0.42 3.16 29.51
N VAL A 199 0.80 3.57 29.91
CA VAL A 199 1.07 4.96 30.33
C VAL A 199 0.98 5.90 29.12
N ASP A 200 1.58 5.53 27.99
CA ASP A 200 1.48 6.30 26.73
C ASP A 200 0.00 6.47 26.30
N LEU A 201 -0.83 5.44 26.51
CA LEU A 201 -2.22 5.38 26.06
C LEU A 201 -3.26 5.81 27.12
N GLN A 202 -2.84 6.36 28.26
CA GLN A 202 -3.75 6.65 29.39
C GLN A 202 -4.88 7.66 29.06
N GLU A 203 -4.66 8.55 28.10
CA GLU A 203 -5.67 9.52 27.61
C GLU A 203 -6.15 9.22 26.19
N THR A 204 -5.73 8.10 25.60
CA THR A 204 -5.94 7.82 24.17
C THR A 204 -6.68 6.51 23.97
N LEU A 205 -7.68 6.53 23.10
CA LEU A 205 -8.28 5.32 22.55
C LEU A 205 -7.51 4.91 21.30
N MET A 206 -6.87 3.75 21.37
CA MET A 206 -6.22 3.16 20.20
C MET A 206 -7.16 2.14 19.55
N VAL A 207 -7.50 2.35 18.28
CA VAL A 207 -8.38 1.50 17.47
C VAL A 207 -7.55 0.76 16.44
N CYS A 208 -7.53 -0.57 16.52
CA CYS A 208 -6.73 -1.40 15.63
C CYS A 208 -7.64 -2.21 14.72
N PHE A 209 -7.79 -1.80 13.46
CA PHE A 209 -8.60 -2.51 12.48
C PHE A 209 -7.93 -3.78 11.97
N GLN A 210 -8.73 -4.66 11.37
CA GLN A 210 -8.24 -5.85 10.67
C GLN A 210 -8.84 -5.96 9.28
N ASP A 211 -8.00 -6.32 8.33
CA ASP A 211 -8.39 -6.59 6.95
C ASP A 211 -8.57 -8.10 6.76
N ARG A 212 -9.81 -8.55 6.91
CA ARG A 212 -10.18 -9.96 6.78
C ARG A 212 -10.76 -10.31 5.42
N TYR A 213 -10.72 -9.42 4.44
CA TYR A 213 -11.44 -9.59 3.18
C TYR A 213 -10.54 -10.17 2.09
N LEU A 214 -11.08 -11.02 1.21
CA LEU A 214 -10.31 -11.75 0.21
C LEU A 214 -9.18 -12.60 0.83
N VAL A 215 -8.32 -13.17 -0.01
CA VAL A 215 -7.22 -14.05 0.42
C VAL A 215 -6.06 -13.26 1.02
N ALA A 216 -5.70 -12.14 0.38
CA ALA A 216 -4.56 -11.28 0.75
C ALA A 216 -4.95 -10.04 1.58
N GLY A 217 -6.23 -9.90 1.94
CA GLY A 217 -6.79 -8.64 2.40
C GLY A 217 -7.07 -7.69 1.22
N SER A 218 -8.14 -6.92 1.29
CA SER A 218 -8.62 -6.06 0.20
C SER A 218 -8.19 -4.60 0.33
N TYR A 219 -7.22 -4.30 1.20
CA TYR A 219 -6.91 -2.93 1.63
C TYR A 219 -8.12 -2.30 2.32
N MET A 220 -8.97 -3.13 2.92
CA MET A 220 -10.26 -2.73 3.47
C MET A 220 -11.09 -1.88 2.49
N MET A 221 -10.84 -1.93 1.18
CA MET A 221 -11.59 -1.12 0.20
C MET A 221 -12.91 -1.79 -0.14
N VAL A 222 -12.86 -3.12 -0.30
CA VAL A 222 -14.01 -3.93 -0.65
C VAL A 222 -14.09 -5.18 0.22
N ASP A 223 -15.28 -5.72 0.38
CA ASP A 223 -15.46 -6.98 1.07
C ASP A 223 -15.16 -8.18 0.16
N ASN A 224 -15.37 -9.41 0.62
CA ASN A 224 -15.10 -10.61 -0.18
C ASN A 224 -15.96 -10.67 -1.45
N SER A 225 -17.15 -10.06 -1.45
CA SER A 225 -18.03 -9.97 -2.62
C SER A 225 -17.74 -8.79 -3.55
N GLY A 226 -16.72 -7.98 -3.24
CA GLY A 226 -16.37 -6.79 -4.03
C GLY A 226 -17.21 -5.56 -3.71
N ARG A 227 -18.01 -5.55 -2.64
CA ARG A 227 -18.79 -4.35 -2.26
C ARG A 227 -17.91 -3.37 -1.47
N PRO A 228 -17.99 -2.06 -1.73
CA PRO A 228 -17.22 -1.04 -1.00
C PRO A 228 -17.43 -1.09 0.52
N LEU A 229 -16.37 -0.88 1.29
CA LEU A 229 -16.36 -0.92 2.76
C LEU A 229 -16.43 0.48 3.40
N ASP A 230 -16.34 1.54 2.61
CA ASP A 230 -16.13 2.92 3.03
C ASP A 230 -17.09 3.38 4.12
N SER A 231 -18.39 3.22 3.86
CA SER A 231 -19.45 3.61 4.80
C SER A 231 -19.47 2.77 6.07
N ARG A 232 -19.10 1.49 5.98
CA ARG A 232 -19.12 0.53 7.11
C ARG A 232 -17.97 0.79 8.08
N VAL A 233 -16.76 0.93 7.55
CA VAL A 233 -15.56 1.22 8.35
C VAL A 233 -15.57 2.67 8.83
N GLY A 234 -15.93 3.62 7.96
CA GLY A 234 -16.11 5.03 8.34
C GLY A 234 -17.17 5.20 9.42
N GLY A 235 -18.30 4.48 9.33
CA GLY A 235 -19.32 4.46 10.38
C GLY A 235 -18.83 3.88 11.71
N ALA A 236 -17.93 2.89 11.69
CA ALA A 236 -17.31 2.36 12.90
C ALA A 236 -16.36 3.38 13.56
N ILE A 237 -15.54 4.07 12.76
CA ILE A 237 -14.65 5.14 13.25
C ILE A 237 -15.48 6.28 13.84
N GLU A 238 -16.48 6.75 13.09
CA GLU A 238 -17.35 7.84 13.52
C GLU A 238 -18.13 7.46 14.77
N GLY A 239 -18.71 6.27 14.83
CA GLY A 239 -19.43 5.81 16.02
C GLY A 239 -18.57 5.79 17.29
N LEU A 240 -17.29 5.42 17.18
CA LEU A 240 -16.35 5.52 18.30
C LEU A 240 -16.01 6.98 18.63
N ARG A 241 -15.75 7.82 17.62
CA ARG A 241 -15.43 9.23 17.79
C ARG A 241 -16.57 9.99 18.47
N SER A 242 -17.81 9.86 17.98
CA SER A 242 -18.97 10.54 18.55
C SER A 242 -19.28 10.03 19.96
N ARG A 243 -19.16 8.71 20.21
CA ARG A 243 -19.39 8.11 21.53
C ARG A 243 -18.52 8.74 22.62
N PHE A 244 -17.29 9.09 22.31
CA PHE A 244 -16.34 9.67 23.26
C PHE A 244 -16.14 11.18 23.08
N ASN A 245 -16.89 11.82 22.17
CA ASN A 245 -16.80 13.26 21.88
C ASN A 245 -15.37 13.73 21.54
N ILE A 246 -14.65 12.97 20.71
CA ILE A 246 -13.29 13.30 20.29
C ILE A 246 -13.34 14.24 19.08
N ASP A 247 -12.64 15.36 19.15
CA ASP A 247 -12.49 16.28 18.01
C ASP A 247 -11.58 15.65 16.94
N ALA A 248 -11.87 15.89 15.66
CA ALA A 248 -11.05 15.40 14.54
C ALA A 248 -9.58 15.82 14.62
N GLN A 249 -9.25 16.97 15.23
CA GLN A 249 -7.88 17.43 15.44
C GLN A 249 -7.11 16.59 16.49
N GLU A 250 -7.84 15.87 17.35
CA GLU A 250 -7.31 14.94 18.35
C GLU A 250 -7.27 13.50 17.84
N MET A 251 -7.34 13.32 16.51
CA MET A 251 -7.24 12.04 15.83
C MET A 251 -5.93 11.94 15.06
N LEU A 252 -5.29 10.77 15.13
CA LEU A 252 -4.13 10.42 14.32
C LEU A 252 -4.39 9.11 13.58
N PHE A 253 -4.23 9.13 12.26
CA PHE A 253 -4.24 7.96 11.40
C PHE A 253 -2.81 7.48 11.17
N PHE A 254 -2.52 6.25 11.56
CA PHE A 254 -1.22 5.63 11.40
C PHE A 254 -1.30 4.38 10.52
N GLY A 255 -0.39 4.29 9.55
CA GLY A 255 -0.27 3.09 8.74
C GLY A 255 1.08 2.97 8.05
N ALA A 256 1.52 1.72 7.88
CA ALA A 256 2.72 1.38 7.12
C ALA A 256 2.39 0.40 5.99
N SER A 257 3.04 0.53 4.83
CA SER A 257 2.78 -0.31 3.65
C SER A 257 1.29 -0.28 3.31
N LYS A 258 0.65 -1.44 3.24
CA LYS A 258 -0.80 -1.59 3.09
C LYS A 258 -1.60 -0.77 4.09
N GLY A 259 -1.20 -0.77 5.36
CA GLY A 259 -1.87 0.00 6.40
C GLY A 259 -1.84 1.50 6.14
N GLY A 260 -0.80 2.00 5.48
CA GLY A 260 -0.66 3.41 5.09
C GLY A 260 -1.66 3.79 4.01
N SER A 261 -1.86 2.94 3.00
CA SER A 261 -2.88 3.12 1.97
C SER A 261 -4.30 3.15 2.56
N ILE A 262 -4.57 2.25 3.52
CA ILE A 262 -5.85 2.21 4.25
C ILE A 262 -6.04 3.49 5.10
N ALA A 263 -4.98 3.94 5.76
CA ALA A 263 -5.00 5.17 6.55
C ALA A 263 -5.32 6.39 5.70
N ILE A 264 -4.70 6.52 4.52
CA ILE A 264 -5.02 7.58 3.55
C ILE A 264 -6.50 7.51 3.17
N HIS A 265 -7.01 6.33 2.82
CA HIS A 265 -8.38 6.16 2.39
C HIS A 265 -9.42 6.62 3.43
N TYR A 266 -9.28 6.16 4.68
CA TYR A 266 -10.27 6.47 5.72
C TYR A 266 -10.09 7.84 6.38
N ALA A 267 -8.93 8.49 6.22
CA ALA A 267 -8.71 9.85 6.70
C ALA A 267 -9.52 10.91 5.92
N GLU A 268 -10.13 10.57 4.77
CA GLU A 268 -10.86 11.51 3.90
C GLU A 268 -11.87 12.34 4.69
N ASN A 269 -12.67 11.67 5.53
CA ASN A 269 -13.75 12.25 6.32
C ASN A 269 -13.26 13.08 7.53
N TYR A 270 -11.95 13.16 7.75
CA TYR A 270 -11.34 13.78 8.93
C TYR A 270 -10.21 14.75 8.52
N PRO A 271 -10.51 15.87 7.82
CA PRO A 271 -9.48 16.76 7.27
C PRO A 271 -8.57 17.42 8.31
N ARG A 272 -9.01 17.49 9.57
CA ARG A 272 -8.20 18.02 10.69
C ARG A 272 -7.35 16.96 11.39
N ALA A 273 -7.51 15.68 11.07
CA ALA A 273 -6.72 14.61 11.67
C ALA A 273 -5.28 14.62 11.14
N ALA A 274 -4.34 14.23 11.99
CA ALA A 274 -2.95 14.03 11.58
C ALA A 274 -2.78 12.67 10.88
N LEU A 275 -1.86 12.59 9.92
CA LEU A 275 -1.45 11.35 9.29
C LEU A 275 0.03 11.07 9.58
N LEU A 276 0.33 9.85 10.03
CA LEU A 276 1.68 9.30 10.13
C LEU A 276 1.77 8.10 9.20
N LEU A 277 2.45 8.27 8.07
CA LEU A 277 2.46 7.32 6.96
C LEU A 277 3.87 6.80 6.74
N ALA A 278 4.03 5.48 6.61
CA ALA A 278 5.32 4.87 6.27
C ALA A 278 5.18 4.00 5.02
N VAL A 279 5.86 4.37 3.94
CA VAL A 279 5.86 3.67 2.64
C VAL A 279 4.47 3.16 2.21
N PRO A 280 3.42 4.01 2.24
CA PRO A 280 2.10 3.59 1.79
C PRO A 280 2.16 3.17 0.31
N GLN A 281 1.41 2.13 -0.05
CA GLN A 281 1.31 1.71 -1.45
C GLN A 281 0.33 2.65 -2.18
N MET A 282 0.85 3.55 -3.01
CA MET A 282 0.10 4.70 -3.51
C MET A 282 -0.74 4.39 -4.76
N ASN A 283 -0.22 3.56 -5.67
CA ASN A 283 -0.93 3.10 -6.86
C ASN A 283 -1.16 1.59 -6.73
N LEU A 284 -2.37 1.19 -6.30
CA LEU A 284 -2.67 -0.21 -6.00
C LEU A 284 -2.66 -1.10 -7.25
N PRO A 285 -3.28 -0.72 -8.39
CA PRO A 285 -3.15 -1.46 -9.63
C PRO A 285 -1.69 -1.72 -10.03
N TYR A 286 -0.82 -0.71 -9.92
CA TYR A 286 0.60 -0.85 -10.18
C TYR A 286 1.26 -1.83 -9.22
N TYR A 287 1.00 -1.68 -7.92
CA TYR A 287 1.48 -2.60 -6.91
C TYR A 287 0.98 -4.05 -7.11
N PHE A 288 -0.25 -4.23 -7.61
CA PHE A 288 -0.88 -5.52 -7.86
C PHE A 288 -0.39 -6.19 -9.16
N ASN A 289 0.41 -5.52 -9.99
CA ASN A 289 1.03 -6.17 -11.16
C ASN A 289 2.05 -7.25 -10.77
N LYS A 290 2.48 -7.30 -9.51
CA LYS A 290 3.38 -8.37 -9.03
C LYS A 290 2.78 -9.75 -9.28
N PRO A 291 3.59 -10.78 -9.60
CA PRO A 291 3.11 -12.14 -9.87
C PRO A 291 2.17 -12.69 -8.78
N PHE A 292 2.47 -12.37 -7.52
CA PHE A 292 1.68 -12.75 -6.36
C PHE A 292 0.23 -12.20 -6.35
N PHE A 293 -0.01 -11.02 -6.94
CA PHE A 293 -1.31 -10.32 -6.94
C PHE A 293 -2.03 -10.36 -8.29
N ARG A 294 -1.30 -10.65 -9.37
CA ARG A 294 -1.78 -10.56 -10.76
C ARG A 294 -3.05 -11.37 -10.99
N ASP A 295 -3.11 -12.60 -10.48
CA ASP A 295 -4.28 -13.49 -10.63
C ASP A 295 -5.23 -13.48 -9.42
N ASN A 296 -5.19 -12.43 -8.60
CA ASN A 296 -6.16 -12.23 -7.51
C ASN A 296 -6.64 -10.78 -7.37
N LEU A 297 -5.85 -9.87 -6.78
CA LEU A 297 -6.27 -8.50 -6.51
C LEU A 297 -6.31 -7.66 -7.79
N LEU A 298 -5.35 -7.85 -8.71
CA LEU A 298 -5.30 -7.07 -9.95
C LEU A 298 -6.52 -7.32 -10.87
N GLN A 299 -7.06 -8.54 -10.85
CA GLN A 299 -8.25 -8.92 -11.62
C GLN A 299 -9.56 -8.54 -10.94
N ASN A 300 -9.54 -8.01 -9.72
CA ASN A 300 -10.75 -7.58 -9.05
C ASN A 300 -11.17 -6.18 -9.54
N PRO A 301 -12.23 -6.06 -10.37
CA PRO A 301 -12.60 -4.78 -10.97
C PRO A 301 -12.96 -3.74 -9.89
N ALA A 302 -13.56 -4.19 -8.78
CA ALA A 302 -13.96 -3.30 -7.70
C ALA A 302 -12.76 -2.60 -7.02
N LEU A 303 -11.56 -3.21 -7.03
CA LEU A 303 -10.34 -2.55 -6.51
C LEU A 303 -9.76 -1.50 -7.48
N ARG A 304 -10.10 -1.57 -8.77
CA ARG A 304 -9.72 -0.58 -9.77
C ARG A 304 -10.68 0.61 -9.78
N GLU A 305 -11.96 0.37 -9.49
CA GLU A 305 -13.00 1.39 -9.48
C GLU A 305 -12.95 2.29 -8.22
N VAL A 306 -12.29 1.84 -7.15
CA VAL A 306 -12.09 2.66 -5.95
C VAL A 306 -11.02 3.72 -6.22
N GLU A 307 -11.27 4.95 -5.76
CA GLU A 307 -10.30 6.05 -5.82
C GLU A 307 -8.96 5.63 -5.21
N GLN A 308 -7.87 5.88 -5.94
CA GLN A 308 -6.56 5.36 -5.57
C GLN A 308 -5.92 6.20 -4.44
N PRO A 309 -5.11 5.59 -3.54
CA PRO A 309 -4.45 6.33 -2.47
C PRO A 309 -3.60 7.53 -2.96
N GLU A 310 -3.01 7.43 -4.15
CA GLU A 310 -2.28 8.54 -4.80
C GLU A 310 -3.15 9.78 -5.01
N GLU A 311 -4.35 9.60 -5.58
CA GLU A 311 -5.28 10.69 -5.88
C GLU A 311 -5.74 11.38 -4.60
N ARG A 312 -6.06 10.57 -3.58
CA ARG A 312 -6.45 11.06 -2.25
C ARG A 312 -5.32 11.83 -1.57
N LEU A 313 -4.09 11.31 -1.59
CA LEU A 313 -2.97 12.00 -0.96
C LEU A 313 -2.69 13.34 -1.64
N ARG A 314 -2.75 13.41 -2.98
CA ARG A 314 -2.61 14.68 -3.71
C ARG A 314 -3.63 15.72 -3.23
N ARG A 315 -4.88 15.31 -3.00
CA ARG A 315 -5.91 16.17 -2.39
C ARG A 315 -5.51 16.63 -0.99
N TYR A 316 -5.02 15.72 -0.13
CA TYR A 316 -4.60 16.06 1.24
C TYR A 316 -3.42 17.03 1.28
N LEU A 317 -2.50 16.89 0.33
CA LEU A 317 -1.38 17.81 0.16
C LEU A 317 -1.85 19.19 -0.28
N ALA A 318 -2.81 19.27 -1.23
CA ALA A 318 -3.42 20.54 -1.64
C ALA A 318 -4.21 21.22 -0.50
N GLU A 319 -4.85 20.43 0.36
CA GLU A 319 -5.56 20.92 1.56
C GLU A 319 -4.62 21.37 2.70
N GLY A 320 -3.32 21.04 2.63
CA GLY A 320 -2.35 21.39 3.66
C GLY A 320 -2.52 20.62 4.98
N ARG A 321 -3.00 19.36 4.89
CA ARG A 321 -3.17 18.49 6.06
C ARG A 321 -1.83 18.22 6.76
N ARG A 322 -1.88 17.91 8.06
CA ARG A 322 -0.70 17.52 8.84
C ARG A 322 -0.29 16.09 8.50
N ILE A 323 0.84 15.94 7.81
CA ILE A 323 1.33 14.64 7.32
C ILE A 323 2.81 14.47 7.65
N ASP A 324 3.13 13.44 8.41
CA ASP A 324 4.48 12.93 8.62
C ASP A 324 4.67 11.68 7.73
N TYR A 325 5.48 11.78 6.68
CA TYR A 325 5.61 10.76 5.62
C TYR A 325 7.02 10.17 5.56
N PHE A 326 7.15 8.87 5.84
CA PHE A 326 8.39 8.11 5.78
C PHE A 326 8.47 7.33 4.47
N TYR A 327 9.58 7.43 3.75
CA TYR A 327 9.75 6.80 2.43
C TYR A 327 11.23 6.49 2.14
N THR A 328 11.47 5.79 1.04
CA THR A 328 12.80 5.53 0.48
C THR A 328 12.74 5.72 -1.04
N ASN A 329 13.87 6.11 -1.64
CA ASN A 329 13.97 6.21 -3.09
C ASN A 329 14.03 4.83 -3.76
N SER A 330 14.37 3.78 -3.02
CA SER A 330 14.48 2.42 -3.56
C SER A 330 13.13 1.65 -3.55
N ASP A 331 12.01 2.36 -3.41
CA ASP A 331 10.66 1.77 -3.34
C ASP A 331 9.74 2.42 -4.37
N GLU A 332 10.09 2.24 -5.65
CA GLU A 332 9.29 2.71 -6.78
C GLU A 332 7.86 2.12 -6.77
N LEU A 333 7.69 0.90 -6.25
CA LEU A 333 6.40 0.22 -6.16
C LEU A 333 5.39 0.92 -5.25
N SER A 334 5.85 1.75 -4.33
CA SER A 334 5.01 2.64 -3.51
C SER A 334 4.79 4.01 -4.18
N ASN A 335 5.25 4.20 -5.41
CA ASN A 335 5.30 5.47 -6.14
C ASN A 335 5.89 6.61 -5.29
N HIS A 336 7.09 6.41 -4.76
CA HIS A 336 7.75 7.42 -3.92
C HIS A 336 8.06 8.73 -4.67
N SER A 337 8.08 8.72 -6.01
CA SER A 337 8.30 9.93 -6.83
C SER A 337 7.29 11.02 -6.48
N LEU A 338 6.05 10.64 -6.12
CA LEU A 338 5.06 11.60 -5.60
C LEU A 338 5.63 12.37 -4.41
N ILE A 339 5.97 11.69 -3.32
CA ILE A 339 6.35 12.38 -2.09
C ILE A 339 7.72 13.06 -2.19
N GLU A 340 8.63 12.51 -2.97
CA GLU A 340 9.94 13.14 -3.18
C GLU A 340 9.78 14.50 -3.86
N LEU A 341 8.99 14.55 -4.92
CA LEU A 341 8.83 15.76 -5.74
C LEU A 341 7.85 16.77 -5.12
N ALA A 342 7.10 16.37 -4.10
CA ALA A 342 6.24 17.25 -3.30
C ALA A 342 7.07 18.40 -2.68
N SER A 343 6.70 19.63 -3.01
CA SER A 343 7.35 20.84 -2.50
C SER A 343 6.34 21.95 -2.24
N ASP A 344 6.70 22.87 -1.34
CA ASP A 344 5.89 24.00 -0.90
C ASP A 344 4.47 23.64 -0.38
N ILE A 345 4.32 22.44 0.17
CA ILE A 345 3.11 21.97 0.83
C ILE A 345 3.22 22.24 2.34
N PRO A 346 2.28 23.00 2.94
CA PRO A 346 2.28 23.28 4.36
C PRO A 346 1.97 22.02 5.16
N ASN A 347 2.54 21.92 6.37
CA ASN A 347 2.33 20.82 7.31
C ASN A 347 2.73 19.42 6.81
N LEU A 348 3.50 19.34 5.71
CA LEU A 348 4.15 18.12 5.26
C LEU A 348 5.58 18.03 5.80
N SER A 349 5.88 16.96 6.52
CA SER A 349 7.23 16.51 6.86
C SER A 349 7.55 15.23 6.10
N LYS A 350 8.57 15.26 5.23
CA LYS A 350 9.03 14.10 4.48
C LYS A 350 10.35 13.56 5.07
N TYR A 351 10.35 12.30 5.48
CA TYR A 351 11.46 11.58 6.10
C TYR A 351 12.01 10.54 5.13
N ARG A 352 13.16 10.83 4.51
CA ARG A 352 13.85 9.88 3.63
C ARG A 352 14.68 8.92 4.46
N ILE A 353 14.36 7.64 4.37
CA ILE A 353 14.96 6.51 5.09
C ILE A 353 15.62 5.60 4.05
N HIS A 354 16.79 5.06 4.35
CA HIS A 354 17.47 4.11 3.45
C HIS A 354 16.96 2.68 3.62
N GLY A 355 17.26 1.82 2.65
CA GLY A 355 16.79 0.43 2.60
C GLY A 355 15.54 0.22 1.74
N GLY A 356 15.10 -1.04 1.63
CA GLY A 356 13.94 -1.40 0.82
C GLY A 356 12.60 -1.17 1.53
N HIS A 357 11.49 -1.44 0.83
CA HIS A 357 10.12 -1.27 1.32
C HIS A 357 9.90 -1.79 2.77
N SER A 358 10.35 -3.02 3.06
CA SER A 358 10.14 -3.64 4.38
C SER A 358 11.03 -3.07 5.49
N ASP A 359 12.12 -2.37 5.12
CA ASP A 359 13.11 -1.89 6.08
C ASP A 359 12.78 -0.49 6.59
N VAL A 360 12.12 0.35 5.78
CA VAL A 360 11.82 1.74 6.14
C VAL A 360 11.12 1.84 7.49
N ALA A 361 10.03 1.12 7.69
CA ALA A 361 9.26 1.21 8.94
C ALA A 361 10.02 0.64 10.16
N ARG A 362 10.94 -0.31 9.96
CA ARG A 362 11.81 -0.81 11.03
C ARG A 362 12.88 0.23 11.38
N SER A 363 13.55 0.78 10.37
CA SER A 363 14.63 1.76 10.53
C SER A 363 14.12 3.10 11.07
N ALA A 364 12.90 3.49 10.71
CA ALA A 364 12.23 4.72 11.16
C ALA A 364 11.48 4.58 12.48
N LEU A 365 11.44 3.39 13.09
CA LEU A 365 10.67 3.13 14.29
C LEU A 365 10.96 4.14 15.42
N PRO A 366 12.23 4.50 15.74
CA PRO A 366 12.51 5.53 16.72
C PRO A 366 11.83 6.87 16.43
N ALA A 367 11.91 7.36 15.20
CA ALA A 367 11.26 8.60 14.78
C ALA A 367 9.74 8.52 14.83
N MET A 368 9.15 7.42 14.36
CA MET A 368 7.70 7.22 14.42
C MET A 368 7.19 7.17 15.86
N LEU A 369 7.90 6.48 16.77
CA LEU A 369 7.57 6.46 18.19
C LEU A 369 7.71 7.84 18.83
N CYS A 370 8.71 8.63 18.41
CA CYS A 370 8.85 10.01 18.84
C CYS A 370 7.58 10.81 18.49
N ILE A 371 7.19 10.80 17.22
CA ILE A 371 6.02 11.53 16.71
C ILE A 371 4.74 11.07 17.38
N LEU A 372 4.55 9.75 17.54
CA LEU A 372 3.40 9.18 18.25
C LEU A 372 3.35 9.66 19.69
N ARG A 373 4.45 9.59 20.44
CA ARG A 373 4.49 10.07 21.83
C ARG A 373 4.28 11.57 21.94
N SER A 374 4.83 12.36 21.01
CA SER A 374 4.54 13.78 20.94
C SER A 374 3.06 14.07 20.66
N PHE A 375 2.40 13.26 19.83
CA PHE A 375 0.95 13.35 19.65
C PHE A 375 0.19 12.97 20.92
N LEU A 376 0.58 11.89 21.61
CA LEU A 376 -0.13 11.38 22.79
C LEU A 376 0.02 12.30 24.01
N SER A 377 1.23 12.75 24.31
CA SER A 377 1.56 13.44 25.57
C SER A 377 2.04 14.90 25.39
N GLY A 378 2.21 15.36 24.15
CA GLY A 378 2.80 16.66 23.83
C GLY A 378 4.29 16.55 23.46
N PRO A 379 4.82 17.47 22.64
CA PRO A 379 6.22 17.46 22.26
C PRO A 379 7.13 17.78 23.45
N ILE A 380 8.29 17.12 23.49
CA ILE A 380 9.38 17.45 24.41
C ILE A 380 10.56 17.84 23.55
N ASP A 381 10.84 19.14 23.48
CA ASP A 381 11.91 19.67 22.65
C ASP A 381 13.15 19.97 23.50
N LYS A 382 14.31 19.64 22.94
CA LYS A 382 15.63 19.96 23.50
C LYS A 382 16.52 20.55 22.42
N GLU A 383 17.40 21.44 22.84
CA GLU A 383 18.40 22.03 21.97
C GLU A 383 19.78 21.43 22.26
N PHE A 384 20.62 21.37 21.23
CA PHE A 384 22.03 21.01 21.34
C PHE A 384 22.87 21.82 20.34
N ALA A 385 24.19 21.72 20.41
CA ALA A 385 25.09 22.40 19.49
C ALA A 385 25.60 21.47 18.37
N CYS A 386 25.53 21.96 17.13
CA CYS A 386 26.24 21.40 15.99
C CYS A 386 27.57 22.16 15.83
N GLU A 387 28.65 21.59 16.38
CA GLU A 387 29.96 22.23 16.49
C GLU A 387 30.66 22.41 15.13
N GLU A 388 30.55 21.41 14.24
CA GLU A 388 31.19 21.44 12.92
C GLU A 388 30.25 20.90 11.84
N LEU A 389 30.42 21.41 10.62
CA LEU A 389 29.79 20.91 9.39
C LEU A 389 30.87 20.75 8.31
N ARG A 390 30.86 19.60 7.63
CA ARG A 390 31.66 19.34 6.44
C ARG A 390 30.77 18.79 5.33
N THR A 391 31.14 19.11 4.11
CA THR A 391 30.46 18.62 2.91
C THR A 391 31.45 17.90 2.02
N PHE A 392 31.07 16.74 1.51
CA PHE A 392 31.87 15.96 0.58
C PHE A 392 31.07 15.79 -0.72
N ARG A 393 31.78 15.68 -1.84
CA ARG A 393 31.18 15.45 -3.14
C ARG A 393 31.67 14.13 -3.69
N TYR A 394 30.73 13.31 -4.15
CA TYR A 394 31.00 12.07 -4.86
C TYR A 394 30.10 12.06 -6.09
N ASP A 395 30.73 12.20 -7.26
CA ASP A 395 30.05 12.35 -8.55
C ASP A 395 29.00 13.48 -8.56
N GLN A 396 27.73 13.11 -8.75
CA GLN A 396 26.60 14.04 -8.74
C GLN A 396 25.97 14.21 -7.35
N SER A 397 26.44 13.47 -6.34
CA SER A 397 25.87 13.50 -4.99
C SER A 397 26.65 14.40 -4.02
N VAL A 398 25.97 14.82 -2.96
CA VAL A 398 26.51 15.60 -1.84
C VAL A 398 26.32 14.82 -0.55
N GLN A 399 27.40 14.67 0.20
CA GLN A 399 27.39 14.10 1.54
C GLN A 399 27.61 15.20 2.57
N VAL A 400 26.89 15.10 3.69
CA VAL A 400 26.96 16.03 4.80
C VAL A 400 27.48 15.27 6.00
N GLN A 401 28.49 15.81 6.68
CA GLN A 401 28.97 15.32 7.96
C GLN A 401 28.90 16.43 8.98
N VAL A 402 28.36 16.12 10.15
CA VAL A 402 28.23 17.05 11.27
C VAL A 402 28.91 16.48 12.51
N ARG A 403 29.43 17.39 13.34
CA ARG A 403 29.88 17.09 14.69
C ARG A 403 28.90 17.70 15.68
N ILE A 404 28.38 16.89 16.59
CA ILE A 404 27.43 17.31 17.64
C ILE A 404 28.15 17.37 18.99
N ASP A 405 27.60 18.14 19.93
CA ASP A 405 28.16 18.26 21.27
C ASP A 405 28.16 16.94 22.07
N ALA A 406 28.86 16.96 23.19
CA ALA A 406 29.04 15.80 24.04
C ALA A 406 27.72 15.29 24.66
N GLU A 407 26.77 16.16 25.01
CA GLU A 407 25.50 15.75 25.61
C GLU A 407 24.64 15.01 24.57
N ALA A 408 24.47 15.62 23.40
CA ALA A 408 23.72 15.04 22.29
C ALA A 408 24.37 13.75 21.77
N SER A 409 25.70 13.62 21.85
CA SER A 409 26.41 12.40 21.46
C SER A 409 26.05 11.17 22.30
N MET A 410 25.50 11.37 23.51
CA MET A 410 25.05 10.30 24.41
C MET A 410 23.61 9.84 24.13
N VAL A 411 22.90 10.51 23.22
CA VAL A 411 21.54 10.13 22.84
C VAL A 411 21.59 8.84 22.01
N ALA A 412 21.22 7.73 22.64
CA ALA A 412 21.22 6.41 22.02
C ALA A 412 19.87 6.07 21.38
N GLY A 413 19.91 5.28 20.30
CA GLY A 413 18.72 4.71 19.66
C GLY A 413 17.81 5.74 18.98
N ALA A 414 18.31 6.95 18.70
CA ALA A 414 17.59 7.97 17.95
C ALA A 414 17.77 7.79 16.45
N ASN A 415 16.79 8.25 15.67
CA ASN A 415 17.03 8.55 14.26
C ASN A 415 17.56 9.99 14.15
N TRP A 416 18.74 10.14 13.56
CA TRP A 416 19.38 11.42 13.29
C TRP A 416 19.11 11.87 11.87
N PHE A 417 18.75 13.13 11.67
CA PHE A 417 18.45 13.69 10.37
C PHE A 417 19.22 14.99 10.16
N VAL A 418 19.67 15.21 8.93
CA VAL A 418 19.92 16.58 8.44
C VAL A 418 18.62 17.05 7.81
N ALA A 419 18.19 18.26 8.16
CA ALA A 419 16.89 18.76 7.77
C ALA A 419 16.93 20.18 7.23
N GLY A 420 15.93 20.49 6.43
CA GLY A 420 15.76 21.77 5.76
C GLY A 420 14.34 21.96 5.25
N SER A 421 14.18 22.95 4.39
CA SER A 421 12.88 23.30 3.82
C SER A 421 12.88 23.27 2.28
N SER A 422 11.76 22.85 1.70
CA SER A 422 11.47 23.04 0.28
C SER A 422 10.18 23.84 0.18
N GLY A 423 10.29 25.17 0.24
CA GLY A 423 9.14 26.03 0.51
C GLY A 423 8.60 25.77 1.92
N ARG A 424 7.29 25.58 2.07
CA ARG A 424 6.64 25.23 3.34
C ARG A 424 6.75 23.75 3.76
N THR A 425 7.32 22.89 2.91
CA THR A 425 7.53 21.46 3.21
C THR A 425 8.84 21.25 3.97
N ARG A 426 8.80 20.46 5.05
CA ARG A 426 9.99 20.05 5.81
C ARG A 426 10.59 18.80 5.17
N PHE A 427 11.88 18.85 4.86
CA PHE A 427 12.64 17.70 4.33
C PHE A 427 13.64 17.22 5.37
N LEU A 428 13.67 15.90 5.62
CA LEU A 428 14.58 15.25 6.56
C LEU A 428 15.26 14.07 5.88
N GLN A 429 16.58 14.12 5.79
CA GLN A 429 17.43 13.02 5.30
C GLN A 429 18.06 12.29 6.47
N LEU A 430 17.79 10.99 6.59
CA LEU A 430 18.38 10.15 7.63
C LEU A 430 19.91 10.12 7.51
N MET A 431 20.58 10.27 8.65
CA MET A 431 22.03 10.22 8.81
C MET A 431 22.47 8.91 9.48
N THR A 432 23.65 8.46 9.11
CA THR A 432 24.34 7.33 9.75
C THR A 432 25.17 7.79 10.94
N GLU A 433 25.25 6.92 11.95
CA GLU A 433 26.15 7.10 13.09
C GLU A 433 27.57 6.63 12.74
N HIS A 434 28.57 7.45 13.05
CA HIS A 434 29.96 7.04 12.98
C HIS A 434 30.35 6.19 14.19
N SER A 435 31.49 5.48 14.12
CA SER A 435 32.15 4.89 15.29
C SER A 435 32.51 5.91 16.38
N TYR A 436 32.51 7.19 16.04
CA TYR A 436 32.61 8.31 16.97
C TYR A 436 31.19 8.84 17.17
N HIS A 437 30.59 8.62 18.34
CA HIS A 437 29.18 8.95 18.58
C HIS A 437 28.81 10.42 18.35
N PHE A 438 29.78 11.32 18.46
CA PHE A 438 29.64 12.76 18.19
C PHE A 438 29.67 13.12 16.69
N VAL A 439 29.87 12.17 15.77
CA VAL A 439 29.85 12.41 14.31
C VAL A 439 28.64 11.72 13.69
N LYS A 440 27.82 12.50 12.97
CA LYS A 440 26.73 12.00 12.12
C LYS A 440 27.00 12.38 10.68
N TYR A 441 26.63 11.54 9.72
CA TYR A 441 26.91 11.82 8.32
C TYR A 441 25.91 11.17 7.37
N THR A 442 25.81 11.67 6.15
CA THR A 442 25.13 10.99 5.05
C THR A 442 26.17 10.29 4.16
N ALA A 443 25.92 9.04 3.76
CA ALA A 443 26.76 8.29 2.82
C ALA A 443 25.96 7.25 2.03
N GLY A 444 26.52 6.82 0.89
CA GLY A 444 25.88 5.82 0.01
C GLY A 444 24.48 6.27 -0.41
N GLU A 445 23.48 5.42 -0.17
CA GLU A 445 22.05 5.68 -0.42
C GLU A 445 21.45 6.84 0.39
N GLN A 446 22.18 7.41 1.36
CA GLN A 446 21.76 8.61 2.09
C GLN A 446 22.31 9.90 1.48
N SER A 447 23.15 9.81 0.45
CA SER A 447 23.71 10.97 -0.20
C SER A 447 22.60 11.81 -0.81
N LEU A 448 22.79 13.12 -0.82
CA LEU A 448 21.80 14.06 -1.33
C LEU A 448 22.07 14.35 -2.80
N CYS A 449 21.02 14.47 -3.60
CA CYS A 449 21.11 14.77 -5.03
C CYS A 449 20.77 16.24 -5.31
N PRO A 450 21.73 17.11 -5.66
CA PRO A 450 21.49 18.53 -5.93
C PRO A 450 20.49 18.82 -7.06
N ALA A 451 20.15 17.82 -7.89
CA ALA A 451 19.19 17.99 -8.98
C ALA A 451 17.76 18.24 -8.47
N TYR A 452 17.40 17.69 -7.32
CA TYR A 452 16.06 17.77 -6.73
C TYR A 452 16.04 18.02 -5.21
N ASP A 453 17.12 17.74 -4.49
CA ASP A 453 17.18 17.98 -3.04
C ASP A 453 17.38 19.46 -2.70
N PRO A 454 16.76 19.95 -1.61
CA PRO A 454 16.87 21.35 -1.19
C PRO A 454 18.17 21.60 -0.40
N ILE A 455 19.32 21.29 -0.99
CA ILE A 455 20.65 21.32 -0.34
C ILE A 455 20.94 22.67 0.31
N ASP A 456 20.68 23.76 -0.41
CA ASP A 456 20.91 25.14 0.01
C ASP A 456 19.96 25.60 1.12
N GLN A 457 18.89 24.85 1.36
CA GLN A 457 17.88 25.12 2.38
C GLN A 457 17.99 24.19 3.60
N LEU A 458 19.05 23.36 3.66
CA LEU A 458 19.38 22.60 4.88
C LEU A 458 19.82 23.57 5.97
N SER A 459 19.19 23.48 7.14
CA SER A 459 19.34 24.46 8.21
C SER A 459 19.59 23.85 9.58
N GLU A 460 19.28 22.57 9.79
CA GLU A 460 19.33 21.97 11.13
C GLU A 460 19.70 20.48 11.13
N VAL A 461 20.14 20.00 12.29
CA VAL A 461 20.29 18.59 12.64
C VAL A 461 19.24 18.26 13.68
N ILE A 462 18.52 17.14 13.47
CA ILE A 462 17.43 16.71 14.35
C ILE A 462 17.69 15.29 14.82
N ALA A 463 17.52 15.02 16.11
CA ALA A 463 17.45 13.66 16.64
C ALA A 463 16.05 13.37 17.16
N LEU A 464 15.40 12.35 16.63
CA LEU A 464 14.11 11.87 17.12
C LEU A 464 14.32 10.61 17.96
N THR A 465 14.07 10.75 19.27
CA THR A 465 14.24 9.65 20.22
C THR A 465 12.95 8.86 20.36
N PRO A 466 13.02 7.52 20.55
CA PRO A 466 11.82 6.72 20.71
C PRO A 466 10.99 7.18 21.91
N GLY A 467 11.59 7.80 22.93
CA GLY A 467 10.90 8.29 24.13
C GLY A 467 10.02 9.53 23.94
N GLY A 468 9.94 10.12 22.74
CA GLY A 468 9.12 11.31 22.49
C GLY A 468 9.86 12.64 22.63
N THR A 469 11.19 12.61 22.78
CA THR A 469 12.02 13.82 22.81
C THR A 469 12.62 14.09 21.43
N THR A 470 12.44 15.33 20.96
CA THR A 470 13.04 15.88 19.75
C THR A 470 14.23 16.74 20.15
N TRP A 471 15.41 16.44 19.63
CA TRP A 471 16.61 17.27 19.80
C TRP A 471 16.87 18.04 18.52
N THR A 472 17.16 19.33 18.62
CA THR A 472 17.41 20.21 17.47
C THR A 472 18.68 21.04 17.64
N ALA A 473 19.41 21.23 16.55
CA ALA A 473 20.55 22.14 16.48
C ALA A 473 20.60 22.81 15.11
N ALA A 474 20.83 24.12 15.07
CA ALA A 474 21.09 24.82 13.82
C ALA A 474 22.43 24.38 13.22
N LEU A 475 22.52 24.29 11.89
CA LEU A 475 23.78 24.08 11.20
C LEU A 475 24.68 25.32 11.34
N PRO A 476 25.99 25.17 11.61
CA PRO A 476 26.89 26.30 11.82
C PRO A 476 27.16 27.11 10.54
N ALA A 477 26.84 26.57 9.37
CA ALA A 477 26.93 27.24 8.08
C ALA A 477 25.94 26.63 7.08
N ALA A 478 25.61 27.36 6.02
CA ALA A 478 24.80 26.85 4.92
C ALA A 478 25.53 25.74 4.14
N VAL A 479 24.81 24.67 3.78
CA VAL A 479 25.33 23.59 2.94
C VAL A 479 25.43 24.09 1.50
N LYS A 480 26.59 23.94 0.87
CA LYS A 480 26.82 24.42 -0.50
C LYS A 480 26.50 23.32 -1.52
N PRO A 481 25.51 23.48 -2.42
CA PRO A 481 25.22 22.51 -3.49
C PRO A 481 26.36 22.40 -4.52
N GLY A 482 27.19 23.45 -4.61
CA GLY A 482 28.24 23.66 -5.61
C GLY A 482 27.71 23.92 -7.03
N THR A 483 28.63 24.20 -7.96
CA THR A 483 28.38 24.99 -9.18
C THR A 483 27.98 24.22 -10.46
N ARG A 484 27.49 22.97 -10.38
CA ARG A 484 27.39 22.11 -11.59
C ARG A 484 26.07 21.39 -11.86
N VAL A 485 25.04 21.50 -11.03
CA VAL A 485 23.77 20.79 -11.28
C VAL A 485 22.64 21.80 -11.37
N LEU A 486 22.02 21.91 -12.54
CA LEU A 486 20.83 22.72 -12.73
C LEU A 486 19.69 22.07 -11.94
N LYS A 487 19.09 22.82 -11.00
CA LYS A 487 17.89 22.36 -10.31
C LYS A 487 16.79 22.15 -11.36
N LYS A 488 16.29 20.93 -11.50
CA LYS A 488 15.24 20.62 -12.46
C LYS A 488 13.90 21.11 -11.89
N SER A 489 13.11 21.82 -12.69
CA SER A 489 11.68 21.99 -12.37
C SER A 489 11.02 20.66 -12.69
N LEU A 490 10.45 20.02 -11.69
CA LEU A 490 9.86 18.68 -11.81
C LEU A 490 8.35 18.78 -11.63
N SER A 491 7.63 18.21 -12.59
CA SER A 491 6.17 18.15 -12.53
C SER A 491 5.76 17.28 -11.35
N PHE A 492 4.91 17.85 -10.50
CA PHE A 492 4.18 17.12 -9.46
C PHE A 492 2.79 16.70 -9.96
N GLN A 493 2.47 16.82 -11.26
CA GLN A 493 1.15 16.45 -11.78
C GLN A 493 0.99 14.92 -11.91
N PRO A 494 -0.23 14.38 -11.76
CA PRO A 494 -0.50 12.98 -12.07
C PRO A 494 -0.34 12.71 -13.57
N LEU A 495 -0.12 11.44 -13.92
CA LEU A 495 -0.21 10.98 -15.30
C LEU A 495 -1.69 10.98 -15.73
N THR A 496 -2.01 11.62 -16.85
CA THR A 496 -3.37 11.71 -17.40
C THR A 496 -3.41 11.08 -18.78
N LEU A 497 -4.49 10.37 -19.11
CA LEU A 497 -4.61 9.65 -20.39
C LEU A 497 -5.30 10.47 -21.49
N GLU A 498 -5.89 11.59 -21.11
CA GLU A 498 -6.54 12.53 -22.02
C GLU A 498 -5.93 13.90 -21.77
N THR A 499 -5.13 14.35 -22.73
CA THR A 499 -4.40 15.61 -22.63
C THR A 499 -4.79 16.54 -23.76
N GLU A 500 -5.20 17.77 -23.42
CA GLU A 500 -5.46 18.82 -24.42
C GLU A 500 -4.18 19.46 -24.94
N THR A 501 -3.13 19.42 -24.11
CA THR A 501 -1.81 19.99 -24.38
C THR A 501 -0.75 19.02 -23.91
N THR A 502 0.43 19.10 -24.52
CA THR A 502 1.58 18.31 -24.13
C THR A 502 1.91 18.48 -22.65
N GLN A 503 2.03 17.36 -21.94
CA GLN A 503 2.31 17.29 -20.51
C GLN A 503 3.76 16.84 -20.25
N GLU A 504 4.27 17.13 -19.06
CA GLU A 504 5.53 16.56 -18.55
C GLU A 504 5.27 15.65 -17.36
N TYR A 505 5.91 14.48 -17.36
CA TYR A 505 5.87 13.47 -16.32
C TYR A 505 7.29 13.16 -15.85
N ALA A 506 7.48 13.05 -14.53
CA ALA A 506 8.76 12.72 -13.93
C ALA A 506 8.65 11.44 -13.11
N ILE A 507 9.65 10.56 -13.27
CA ILE A 507 9.78 9.32 -12.50
C ILE A 507 11.13 9.35 -11.80
N LEU A 508 11.12 9.01 -10.53
CA LEU A 508 12.31 8.76 -9.74
C LEU A 508 12.29 7.30 -9.30
N ASP A 509 13.40 6.60 -9.54
CA ASP A 509 13.68 5.26 -9.00
C ASP A 509 15.13 5.18 -8.53
N GLY A 510 15.33 4.98 -7.22
CA GLY A 510 16.62 5.16 -6.57
C GLY A 510 17.15 6.57 -6.78
N ASP A 511 18.38 6.66 -7.30
CA ASP A 511 19.02 7.93 -7.67
C ASP A 511 18.79 8.30 -9.15
N THR A 512 18.01 7.50 -9.88
CA THR A 512 17.74 7.71 -11.30
C THR A 512 16.48 8.54 -11.47
N LEU A 513 16.62 9.72 -12.07
CA LEU A 513 15.52 10.62 -12.42
C LEU A 513 15.36 10.68 -13.93
N ALA A 514 14.16 10.34 -14.41
CA ALA A 514 13.79 10.45 -15.82
C ALA A 514 12.60 11.39 -16.00
N ARG A 515 12.63 12.19 -17.08
CA ARG A 515 11.53 13.06 -17.47
C ARG A 515 11.03 12.68 -18.85
N PHE A 516 9.72 12.71 -19.00
CA PHE A 516 9.01 12.36 -20.22
C PHE A 516 8.07 13.50 -20.59
N ARG A 517 8.06 13.87 -21.86
CA ARG A 517 7.05 14.77 -22.40
C ARG A 517 6.06 13.95 -23.21
N TYR A 518 4.75 14.16 -23.05
CA TYR A 518 3.77 13.31 -23.70
C TYR A 518 2.47 14.02 -24.10
N ASP A 519 1.81 13.47 -25.12
CA ASP A 519 0.40 13.70 -25.45
C ASP A 519 -0.30 12.33 -25.47
N CYS A 520 -1.45 12.21 -24.82
CA CYS A 520 -2.25 10.99 -24.77
C CYS A 520 -3.72 11.28 -25.09
N ARG A 521 -4.33 10.40 -25.89
CA ARG A 521 -5.73 10.51 -26.32
C ARG A 521 -6.45 9.18 -26.18
N ALA A 522 -7.73 9.26 -25.81
CA ALA A 522 -8.68 8.16 -25.93
C ALA A 522 -9.13 7.99 -27.39
N LEU A 523 -9.26 6.75 -27.85
CA LEU A 523 -9.67 6.39 -29.21
C LEU A 523 -10.97 5.56 -29.19
N ALA A 524 -10.93 4.35 -28.64
CA ALA A 524 -12.08 3.45 -28.54
C ALA A 524 -12.41 3.12 -27.06
N GLY A 525 -13.60 3.50 -26.60
CA GLY A 525 -14.00 3.31 -25.19
C GLY A 525 -14.10 1.85 -24.75
N ASP A 526 -14.20 0.90 -25.67
CA ASP A 526 -14.23 -0.55 -25.45
C ASP A 526 -12.93 -1.26 -25.87
N GLY A 527 -11.91 -0.51 -26.26
CA GLY A 527 -10.60 -1.04 -26.59
C GLY A 527 -9.93 -1.70 -25.38
N ASP A 528 -8.99 -2.61 -25.65
CA ASP A 528 -8.24 -3.35 -24.64
C ASP A 528 -6.71 -3.16 -24.75
N THR A 529 -6.28 -2.18 -25.54
CA THR A 529 -4.86 -1.91 -25.84
C THR A 529 -4.47 -0.45 -25.53
N MET A 530 -3.32 -0.28 -24.86
CA MET A 530 -2.60 0.99 -24.74
C MET A 530 -1.44 0.99 -25.73
N GLU A 531 -1.45 1.93 -26.66
CA GLU A 531 -0.40 2.08 -27.69
C GLU A 531 0.50 3.29 -27.35
N ILE A 532 1.81 3.07 -27.18
CA ILE A 532 2.76 4.12 -26.80
C ILE A 532 3.83 4.26 -27.89
N HIS A 533 3.92 5.45 -28.48
CA HIS A 533 4.92 5.82 -29.48
C HIS A 533 6.04 6.56 -28.79
N PHE A 534 7.22 5.95 -28.69
CA PHE A 534 8.41 6.64 -28.22
C PHE A 534 9.10 7.34 -29.39
N ALA A 535 9.13 8.67 -29.34
CA ALA A 535 9.55 9.53 -30.45
C ALA A 535 10.55 10.61 -30.00
N ALA A 536 11.34 11.13 -30.95
CA ALA A 536 12.29 12.21 -30.68
C ALA A 536 11.62 13.54 -30.32
N THR A 537 10.38 13.77 -30.76
CA THR A 537 9.56 14.94 -30.44
C THR A 537 8.09 14.56 -30.29
N THR A 538 7.33 15.31 -29.50
CA THR A 538 5.87 15.13 -29.39
C THR A 538 5.09 15.78 -30.55
N ASP A 539 5.73 16.69 -31.29
CA ASP A 539 5.10 17.48 -32.36
C ASP A 539 4.95 16.69 -33.67
N SER A 540 5.73 15.62 -33.85
CA SER A 540 5.85 14.87 -35.11
C SER A 540 4.76 13.83 -35.37
N VAL A 541 3.86 13.57 -34.41
CA VAL A 541 3.00 12.38 -34.48
C VAL A 541 1.51 12.69 -34.30
N THR A 542 1.08 13.84 -33.78
CA THR A 542 -0.36 14.09 -33.51
C THR A 542 -1.23 14.37 -34.75
N ALA A 543 -0.64 14.60 -35.93
CA ALA A 543 -1.37 14.98 -37.15
C ALA A 543 -1.60 13.83 -38.16
N GLU A 544 -0.85 12.72 -38.10
CA GLU A 544 -0.90 11.65 -39.12
C GLU A 544 -0.82 10.24 -38.52
N ILE A 545 -1.49 9.99 -37.40
CA ILE A 545 -1.63 8.62 -36.92
C ILE A 545 -2.88 8.01 -37.57
N PRO A 546 -2.76 6.99 -38.44
CA PRO A 546 -3.93 6.27 -38.93
C PRO A 546 -4.70 5.69 -37.75
N ASP A 547 -6.03 5.66 -37.82
CA ASP A 547 -6.89 4.94 -36.90
C ASP A 547 -6.27 3.55 -36.65
N SER A 548 -5.71 3.36 -35.46
CA SER A 548 -5.25 2.04 -35.06
C SER A 548 -6.47 1.15 -34.87
N SER A 549 -6.24 -0.16 -34.89
CA SER A 549 -7.30 -1.18 -34.82
C SER A 549 -8.41 -0.82 -33.82
N SER A 550 -9.63 -1.29 -34.05
CA SER A 550 -10.79 -1.11 -33.15
C SER A 550 -10.58 -1.62 -31.70
N ARG A 551 -9.39 -2.12 -31.36
CA ARG A 551 -8.96 -2.57 -30.04
C ARG A 551 -8.11 -1.54 -29.27
N THR A 552 -7.64 -0.47 -29.90
CA THR A 552 -6.81 0.52 -29.21
C THR A 552 -7.69 1.50 -28.43
N ALA A 553 -7.62 1.42 -27.10
CA ALA A 553 -8.39 2.32 -26.23
C ALA A 553 -7.70 3.66 -26.07
N PHE A 554 -6.38 3.64 -25.87
CA PHE A 554 -5.58 4.82 -25.63
C PHE A 554 -4.34 4.80 -26.49
N LYS A 555 -3.91 6.00 -26.87
CA LYS A 555 -2.68 6.22 -27.61
C LYS A 555 -1.90 7.37 -27.03
N ALA A 556 -0.63 7.13 -26.71
CA ALA A 556 0.31 8.13 -26.25
C ALA A 556 1.48 8.30 -27.21
N VAL A 557 1.98 9.53 -27.33
CA VAL A 557 3.27 9.87 -27.92
C VAL A 557 4.15 10.37 -26.79
N VAL A 558 5.31 9.77 -26.58
CA VAL A 558 6.19 9.99 -25.43
C VAL A 558 7.60 10.32 -25.91
N GLN A 559 8.12 11.47 -25.49
CA GLN A 559 9.48 11.93 -25.72
C GLN A 559 10.30 11.77 -24.42
N PRO A 560 11.33 10.89 -24.40
CA PRO A 560 12.27 10.82 -23.28
C PRO A 560 13.20 12.05 -23.27
N LEU A 561 13.05 12.94 -22.28
CA LEU A 561 13.82 14.20 -22.20
C LEU A 561 15.22 14.02 -21.59
N ASP A 562 15.41 12.96 -20.79
CA ASP A 562 16.65 12.67 -20.06
C ASP A 562 17.26 11.31 -20.47
N GLY A 563 16.96 10.83 -21.69
CA GLY A 563 17.34 9.49 -22.16
C GLY A 563 16.32 8.41 -21.82
N TRP A 564 16.66 7.14 -22.09
CA TRP A 564 15.74 6.01 -22.02
C TRP A 564 15.58 5.38 -20.63
N ALA A 565 16.33 5.86 -19.63
CA ALA A 565 16.20 5.39 -18.26
C ALA A 565 14.74 5.48 -17.78
N LEU A 566 14.24 4.42 -17.16
CA LEU A 566 12.88 4.32 -16.62
C LEU A 566 11.75 4.41 -17.66
N ALA A 567 12.04 4.29 -18.97
CA ALA A 567 11.03 4.29 -20.02
C ALA A 567 10.09 3.08 -19.92
N ASP A 568 10.60 1.94 -19.45
CA ASP A 568 9.87 0.73 -19.10
C ASP A 568 8.84 1.00 -17.98
N ILE A 569 9.26 1.70 -16.92
CA ILE A 569 8.38 2.10 -15.82
C ILE A 569 7.32 3.09 -16.31
N ALA A 570 7.71 4.07 -17.15
CA ALA A 570 6.75 5.01 -17.74
C ALA A 570 5.67 4.28 -18.53
N ALA A 571 6.06 3.36 -19.42
CA ALA A 571 5.13 2.55 -20.20
C ALA A 571 4.22 1.68 -19.31
N LEU A 572 4.77 1.09 -18.24
CA LEU A 572 3.99 0.31 -17.28
C LEU A 572 2.94 1.18 -16.56
N ARG A 573 3.31 2.40 -16.15
CA ARG A 573 2.36 3.34 -15.53
C ARG A 573 1.25 3.77 -16.48
N PHE A 574 1.55 3.96 -17.77
CA PHE A 574 0.53 4.25 -18.80
C PHE A 574 -0.47 3.11 -18.98
N VAL A 575 -0.02 1.87 -19.20
CA VAL A 575 -0.96 0.73 -19.42
C VAL A 575 -1.82 0.48 -18.19
N ILE A 576 -1.26 0.65 -17.00
CA ILE A 576 -2.00 0.49 -15.75
C ILE A 576 -3.01 1.61 -15.54
N ALA A 577 -2.63 2.87 -15.78
CA ALA A 577 -3.56 3.99 -15.74
C ALA A 577 -4.71 3.78 -16.73
N ALA A 578 -4.41 3.25 -17.93
CA ALA A 578 -5.41 2.94 -18.95
C ALA A 578 -6.37 1.81 -18.54
N GLY A 579 -5.99 0.98 -17.55
CA GLY A 579 -6.83 -0.13 -17.08
C GLY A 579 -7.02 -1.25 -18.12
N VAL A 580 -6.23 -1.24 -19.19
CA VAL A 580 -6.32 -2.18 -20.32
C VAL A 580 -5.45 -3.41 -20.12
N ARG A 581 -5.59 -4.40 -21.02
CA ARG A 581 -4.85 -5.68 -20.91
C ARG A 581 -3.58 -5.71 -21.74
N ARG A 582 -3.59 -5.06 -22.91
CA ARG A 582 -2.50 -5.17 -23.89
C ARG A 582 -1.69 -3.88 -23.92
N LEU A 583 -0.38 -4.04 -24.08
CA LEU A 583 0.56 -2.94 -24.25
C LEU A 583 1.27 -3.09 -25.60
N LEU A 584 1.13 -2.08 -26.45
CA LEU A 584 1.86 -1.99 -27.71
C LEU A 584 2.84 -0.82 -27.64
N LEU A 585 4.13 -1.11 -27.72
CA LEU A 585 5.19 -0.11 -27.72
C LEU A 585 5.72 0.03 -29.13
N VAL A 586 5.69 1.24 -29.66
CA VAL A 586 6.21 1.60 -30.98
C VAL A 586 7.43 2.47 -30.79
N ILE A 587 8.55 2.02 -31.34
CA ILE A 587 9.82 2.75 -31.34
C ILE A 587 9.98 3.36 -32.73
N ASP A 588 9.95 4.70 -32.81
CA ASP A 588 10.09 5.39 -34.10
C ASP A 588 11.50 5.19 -34.68
N ALA A 589 11.63 5.22 -36.01
CA ALA A 589 12.84 4.81 -36.73
C ALA A 589 14.10 5.63 -36.38
N ASP A 590 13.92 6.83 -35.84
CA ASP A 590 14.98 7.73 -35.39
C ASP A 590 15.36 7.52 -33.90
N ALA A 591 14.77 6.53 -33.23
CA ALA A 591 15.05 6.23 -31.83
C ALA A 591 16.34 5.42 -31.64
N ASP A 592 16.97 5.64 -30.48
CA ASP A 592 18.24 5.05 -30.05
C ASP A 592 18.16 3.50 -29.98
N PRO A 593 19.19 2.74 -30.41
CA PRO A 593 19.30 1.31 -30.15
C PRO A 593 19.06 0.89 -28.68
N GLU A 594 19.41 1.74 -27.71
CA GLU A 594 19.15 1.52 -26.28
C GLU A 594 17.65 1.37 -25.95
N ALA A 595 16.77 1.99 -26.76
CA ALA A 595 15.33 1.97 -26.57
C ALA A 595 14.75 0.54 -26.60
N VAL A 596 15.23 -0.29 -27.52
CA VAL A 596 14.71 -1.66 -27.71
C VAL A 596 15.06 -2.51 -26.50
N GLU A 597 16.28 -2.38 -25.97
CA GLU A 597 16.73 -3.14 -24.81
C GLU A 597 15.90 -2.81 -23.57
N VAL A 598 15.74 -1.52 -23.26
CA VAL A 598 14.96 -1.07 -22.10
C VAL A 598 13.50 -1.48 -22.22
N LEU A 599 12.86 -1.22 -23.36
CA LEU A 599 11.42 -1.47 -23.53
C LEU A 599 11.07 -2.95 -23.66
N SER A 600 12.01 -3.79 -24.09
CA SER A 600 11.82 -5.25 -24.12
C SER A 600 11.88 -5.89 -22.73
N ALA A 601 12.39 -5.18 -21.71
CA ALA A 601 12.47 -5.66 -20.34
C ALA A 601 11.17 -5.48 -19.54
N ILE A 602 10.12 -4.89 -20.12
CA ILE A 602 8.85 -4.65 -19.43
C ILE A 602 8.22 -5.96 -18.95
N ASP A 603 7.91 -6.01 -17.64
CA ASP A 603 7.14 -7.10 -17.02
C ASP A 603 5.63 -6.85 -17.15
N TRP A 604 5.12 -7.13 -18.35
CA TRP A 604 3.69 -7.13 -18.66
C TRP A 604 3.34 -8.26 -19.62
N GLU A 605 2.39 -9.12 -19.26
CA GLU A 605 2.13 -10.42 -19.93
C GLU A 605 1.79 -10.26 -21.42
N ASP A 606 0.97 -9.27 -21.77
CA ASP A 606 0.55 -8.98 -23.14
C ASP A 606 1.23 -7.72 -23.70
N ALA A 607 2.55 -7.60 -23.51
CA ALA A 607 3.36 -6.54 -24.10
C ALA A 607 3.96 -6.95 -25.46
N SER A 608 4.02 -5.99 -26.39
CA SER A 608 4.68 -6.15 -27.68
C SER A 608 5.46 -4.89 -28.02
N VAL A 609 6.69 -5.06 -28.53
CA VAL A 609 7.58 -3.96 -28.94
C VAL A 609 7.82 -4.06 -30.44
N VAL A 610 7.57 -2.98 -31.16
CA VAL A 610 7.75 -2.92 -32.61
C VAL A 610 8.49 -1.65 -33.04
N GLN A 611 9.30 -1.76 -34.10
CA GLN A 611 9.92 -0.60 -34.73
C GLN A 611 8.99 -0.06 -35.83
N ALA A 612 8.82 1.26 -35.90
CA ALA A 612 7.88 1.90 -36.83
C ALA A 612 8.14 1.56 -38.31
N ALA A 613 9.40 1.35 -38.70
CA ALA A 613 9.81 0.94 -40.04
C ALA A 613 9.32 -0.47 -40.46
N SER A 614 8.80 -1.27 -39.52
CA SER A 614 8.36 -2.66 -39.72
C SER A 614 6.83 -2.87 -39.64
N LYS A 615 6.03 -1.79 -39.71
CA LYS A 615 4.55 -1.82 -39.58
C LYS A 615 3.81 -2.72 -40.59
N GLU A 616 4.44 -3.19 -41.67
CA GLU A 616 3.82 -4.13 -42.60
C GLU A 616 3.54 -5.53 -42.00
N VAL A 617 4.09 -5.87 -40.83
CA VAL A 617 4.01 -7.24 -40.27
C VAL A 617 2.81 -7.47 -39.33
N LEU A 618 2.18 -6.43 -38.78
CA LEU A 618 1.13 -6.61 -37.74
C LEU A 618 -0.32 -6.75 -38.25
N ALA A 619 -0.58 -6.52 -39.54
CA ALA A 619 -1.91 -6.77 -40.11
C ALA A 619 -2.27 -8.27 -40.20
N GLY A 620 -1.31 -9.18 -39.96
CA GLY A 620 -1.48 -10.63 -40.08
C GLY A 620 -1.63 -11.42 -38.78
N ALA A 621 -1.38 -10.84 -37.60
CA ALA A 621 -1.32 -11.58 -36.32
C ALA A 621 -2.67 -11.68 -35.57
N GLY A 622 -3.78 -11.36 -36.24
CA GLY A 622 -5.13 -11.30 -35.65
C GLY A 622 -5.90 -12.62 -35.54
N HIS A 623 -5.25 -13.78 -35.68
CA HIS A 623 -5.89 -15.09 -35.54
C HIS A 623 -4.94 -16.10 -34.90
N HIS A 624 -4.85 -16.13 -33.57
CA HIS A 624 -4.58 -17.35 -32.80
C HIS A 624 -5.15 -17.26 -31.39
#